data_AF-A0AAV2J9T9-F1
#
_entry.id   AF-A0AAV2J9T9-F1
#
_cell.length_a   1.000
_cell.length_b   1.000
_cell.length_c   1.000
_cell.angle_alpha   90.00
_cell.angle_beta   90.00
_cell.angle_gamma   90.00
#
_symmetry.space_group_name_H-M   'P 1'
#
loop_
_entity.id
_entity.type
_entity.pdbx_description
1 polymer ?
#
loop_
_entity_poly.entity_id
_entity_poly.type
_entity_poly.pdbx_seq_one_letter_code
_entity_poly.pdbx_strand_id
1 'polypeptide(L)'
;MEAKGFYHERASRVVKTLFPRNENSPQAEVKQRAAVSMSLVRDNKDRWMADIEQRLAVRTAELTAERARVATPHPPPSPPHPPSPPPPFPPRPPPIRCPSFSPR
;
A
#
# COMPACT_ATOMS: atom_id res chain seq x y z
N MET A 1 60.83 12.84 48.11
CA MET A 1 59.36 12.86 48.33
C MET A 1 58.68 11.96 47.30
N GLU A 2 58.72 10.63 47.42
CA GLU A 2 58.23 9.70 46.36
C GLU A 2 57.16 8.69 46.81
N ALA A 3 56.89 8.56 48.12
CA ALA A 3 56.00 7.52 48.64
C ALA A 3 54.52 7.67 48.22
N LYS A 4 54.04 8.91 47.98
CA LYS A 4 52.62 9.15 47.65
C LYS A 4 52.19 8.51 46.33
N GLY A 5 53.07 8.46 45.31
CA GLY A 5 52.76 7.83 44.03
C GLY A 5 52.62 6.31 44.13
N PHE A 6 53.50 5.67 44.91
CA PHE A 6 53.54 4.22 45.08
C PHE A 6 52.28 3.68 45.78
N TYR A 7 51.83 4.32 46.87
CA TYR A 7 50.61 3.90 47.55
C TYR A 7 49.35 4.17 46.72
N HIS A 8 49.34 5.24 45.92
CA HIS A 8 48.22 5.53 45.02
C HIS A 8 48.09 4.49 43.90
N GLU A 9 49.20 4.12 43.27
CA GLU A 9 49.21 3.05 42.27
C GLU A 9 48.78 1.70 42.86
N ARG A 10 49.30 1.35 44.03
CA ARG A 10 48.97 0.09 44.69
C ARG A 10 47.51 0.04 45.11
N ALA A 11 46.97 1.13 45.67
CA ALA A 11 45.56 1.24 46.00
C ALA A 11 44.68 1.15 44.74
N SER A 12 45.07 1.80 43.64
CA SER A 12 44.34 1.73 42.36
C SER A 12 44.31 0.30 41.80
N ARG A 13 45.44 -0.43 41.85
CA ARG A 13 45.48 -1.84 41.44
C ARG A 13 44.60 -2.71 42.31
N VAL A 14 44.68 -2.55 43.63
CA VAL A 14 43.86 -3.32 44.59
C VAL A 14 42.37 -3.08 44.36
N VAL A 15 41.94 -1.83 44.15
CA VAL A 15 40.54 -1.50 43.84
C VAL A 15 40.11 -2.13 42.51
N LYS A 16 40.94 -2.09 41.46
CA LYS A 16 40.63 -2.73 40.18
C LYS A 16 40.53 -4.25 40.27
N THR A 17 41.33 -4.88 41.13
CA THR A 17 41.29 -6.34 41.36
C THR A 17 40.14 -6.78 42.27
N LEU A 18 39.79 -5.99 43.29
CA LEU A 18 38.72 -6.32 44.24
C LEU A 18 37.33 -5.95 43.70
N PHE A 19 37.27 -4.91 42.87
CA PHE A 19 36.05 -4.46 42.21
C PHE A 19 36.28 -4.46 40.70
N PRO A 20 36.42 -5.65 40.08
CA PRO A 20 36.47 -5.73 38.63
C PRO A 20 35.21 -5.07 38.09
N ARG A 21 35.38 -4.17 37.12
CA ARG A 21 34.28 -3.52 36.42
C ARG A 21 33.47 -4.65 35.78
N ASN A 22 32.38 -5.04 36.42
CA ASN A 22 31.63 -6.22 36.01
C ASN A 22 30.84 -5.83 34.76
N GLU A 23 31.40 -6.12 33.58
CA GLU A 23 30.75 -5.91 32.28
C GLU A 23 29.50 -6.77 32.14
N ASN A 24 29.34 -7.79 33.00
CA ASN A 24 28.14 -8.61 33.17
C ASN A 24 27.25 -8.15 34.34
N SER A 25 27.40 -6.89 34.79
CA SER A 25 26.47 -6.32 35.76
C SER A 25 25.05 -6.36 35.20
N PRO A 26 24.02 -6.67 36.00
CA PRO A 26 22.62 -6.59 35.59
C PRO A 26 22.27 -5.24 34.93
N GLN A 27 22.95 -4.16 35.34
CA GLN A 27 22.78 -2.85 34.70
C GLN A 27 23.34 -2.77 33.27
N ALA A 28 24.42 -3.47 32.96
CA ALA A 28 24.98 -3.54 31.61
C ALA A 28 24.03 -4.31 30.68
N GLU A 29 23.46 -5.42 31.17
CA GLU A 29 22.47 -6.20 30.42
C GLU A 29 21.18 -5.41 30.17
N VAL A 30 20.67 -4.69 31.17
CA VAL A 30 19.48 -3.82 31.01
C VAL A 30 19.76 -2.72 29.99
N LYS A 31 20.95 -2.09 30.02
CA LYS A 31 21.35 -1.08 29.03
C LYS A 31 21.43 -1.67 27.62
N GLN A 32 21.99 -2.87 27.47
CA GLN A 32 22.08 -3.55 26.18
C GLN A 32 20.68 -3.88 25.64
N ARG A 33 19.79 -4.44 26.47
CA ARG A 33 18.40 -4.73 26.09
C ARG A 33 17.66 -3.46 25.68
N ALA A 34 17.78 -2.39 26.47
CA ALA A 34 17.18 -1.10 26.16
C ALA A 34 17.70 -0.53 24.83
N ALA A 35 19.00 -0.65 24.55
CA ALA A 35 19.59 -0.22 23.28
C ALA A 35 19.03 -1.01 22.08
N VAL A 36 18.91 -2.33 22.21
CA VAL A 36 18.31 -3.19 21.17
C VAL A 36 16.85 -2.82 20.94
N SER A 37 16.06 -2.63 22.01
CA SER A 37 14.66 -2.22 21.90
C SER A 37 14.52 -0.86 21.22
N MET A 38 15.36 0.12 21.57
CA MET A 38 15.34 1.44 20.92
C MET A 38 15.72 1.38 19.44
N SER A 39 16.70 0.53 19.07
CA SER A 39 17.03 0.29 17.67
C SER A 39 15.84 -0.28 16.92
N LEU A 40 15.20 -1.32 17.46
CA LEU A 40 14.05 -1.95 16.83
C LEU A 40 12.88 -0.96 16.66
N VAL A 41 12.62 -0.11 17.65
CA VAL A 41 11.60 0.93 17.56
C VAL A 41 11.93 1.93 16.46
N ARG A 42 13.21 2.33 16.33
CA ARG A 42 13.66 3.24 15.28
C ARG A 42 13.50 2.61 13.90
N ASP A 43 13.95 1.37 13.73
CA ASP A 43 13.87 0.63 12.47
C ASP A 43 12.41 0.41 12.04
N ASN A 44 11.51 0.17 13.00
CA ASN A 44 10.07 0.07 12.73
C ASN A 44 9.46 1.42 12.35
N LYS A 45 9.83 2.50 13.06
CA LYS A 45 9.39 3.86 12.72
C LYS A 45 9.78 4.20 11.29
N ASP A 46 11.02 3.96 10.91
CA ASP A 46 11.53 4.33 9.59
C ASP A 46 10.86 3.49 8.49
N ARG A 47 10.62 2.19 8.72
CA ARG A 47 9.84 1.35 7.81
C ARG A 47 8.39 1.82 7.64
N TRP A 48 7.70 2.16 8.72
CA TRP A 48 6.32 2.64 8.65
C TRP A 48 6.21 4.00 7.97
N MET A 49 7.15 4.92 8.24
CA MET A 49 7.19 6.20 7.55
C MET A 49 7.36 6.03 6.04
N ALA A 50 8.27 5.16 5.60
CA ALA A 50 8.46 4.86 4.18
C ALA A 50 7.20 4.26 3.53
N ASP A 51 6.52 3.31 4.20
CA ASP A 51 5.27 2.72 3.71
C ASP A 51 4.14 3.77 3.59
N ILE A 52 4.03 4.67 4.58
CA ILE A 52 3.06 5.77 4.56
C ILE A 52 3.33 6.71 3.38
N GLU A 53 4.58 7.14 3.20
CA GLU A 53 4.98 8.02 2.11
C GLU A 53 4.70 7.39 0.74
N GLN A 54 5.01 6.11 0.58
CA GLN A 54 4.73 5.37 -0.65
C GLN A 54 3.22 5.31 -0.94
N ARG A 55 2.40 4.97 0.07
CA ARG A 55 0.95 4.90 -0.10
C ARG A 55 0.34 6.26 -0.44
N LEU A 56 0.83 7.33 0.20
CA LEU A 56 0.41 8.70 -0.10
C LEU A 56 0.78 9.10 -1.54
N ALA A 57 1.97 8.71 -2.01
CA ALA A 57 2.39 8.98 -3.38
C ALA A 57 1.49 8.27 -4.41
N VAL A 58 1.22 6.98 -4.21
CA VAL A 58 0.31 6.20 -5.08
C VAL A 58 -1.09 6.82 -5.08
N ARG A 59 -1.64 7.12 -3.90
CA ARG A 59 -2.99 7.69 -3.81
C ARG A 59 -3.10 9.07 -4.45
N THR A 60 -2.06 9.89 -4.32
CA THR A 60 -1.98 11.20 -4.98
C THR A 60 -1.95 11.06 -6.50
N ALA A 61 -1.18 10.10 -7.01
CA ALA A 61 -1.12 9.82 -8.44
C ALA A 61 -2.47 9.35 -8.99
N GLU A 62 -3.15 8.43 -8.29
CA GLU A 62 -4.51 7.99 -8.64
C GLU A 62 -5.51 9.14 -8.69
N LEU A 63 -5.54 9.98 -7.65
CA LEU A 63 -6.45 11.13 -7.59
C LEU A 63 -6.15 12.17 -8.68
N THR A 64 -4.87 12.34 -9.03
CA THR A 64 -4.47 13.25 -10.11
C THR A 64 -4.93 12.72 -11.47
N ALA A 65 -4.74 11.42 -11.71
CA ALA A 65 -5.22 10.75 -12.92
C ALA A 65 -6.75 10.81 -13.02
N GLU A 66 -7.47 10.61 -11.92
CA GLU A 66 -8.92 10.68 -11.88
C GLU A 66 -9.42 12.10 -12.18
N ARG A 67 -8.80 13.12 -11.57
CA ARG A 67 -9.12 14.53 -11.88
C ARG A 67 -8.85 14.87 -13.34
N ALA A 68 -7.77 14.37 -13.92
CA ALA A 68 -7.46 14.58 -15.34
C ALA A 68 -8.51 13.94 -16.26
N ARG A 69 -9.05 12.77 -15.90
CA ARG A 69 -10.15 12.13 -16.64
C ARG A 69 -11.46 12.91 -16.57
N VAL A 70 -11.79 13.48 -15.41
CA VAL A 70 -13.00 14.31 -15.25
C VAL A 70 -12.87 15.64 -16.00
N ALA A 71 -11.64 16.15 -16.16
CA ALA A 71 -11.37 17.41 -16.85
C ALA A 71 -11.34 17.31 -18.39
N THR A 72 -11.28 16.11 -18.97
CA THR A 72 -11.41 15.97 -20.43
C THR A 72 -12.87 16.19 -20.84
N PRO A 73 -13.18 17.17 -21.71
CA PRO A 73 -14.54 17.36 -22.18
C PRO A 73 -15.01 16.08 -22.88
N HIS A 74 -16.05 15.46 -22.34
CA HIS A 74 -16.70 14.35 -23.03
C HIS A 74 -17.15 14.84 -24.42
N PRO A 75 -16.91 14.07 -25.49
CA PRO A 75 -17.51 14.39 -26.78
C PRO A 75 -19.04 14.46 -26.59
N PRO A 76 -19.73 15.43 -27.22
CA PRO A 76 -21.19 15.54 -27.09
C PRO A 76 -21.84 14.20 -27.47
N PRO A 77 -22.93 13.80 -26.79
CA PRO A 77 -23.65 12.57 -27.14
C PRO A 77 -24.08 12.62 -28.60
N SER A 78 -23.93 11.49 -29.31
CA SER A 78 -24.42 11.37 -30.69
C SER A 78 -25.93 11.64 -30.73
N PRO A 79 -26.44 12.39 -31.73
CA PRO A 79 -27.87 12.61 -31.87
C PRO A 79 -28.61 11.27 -32.00
N PRO A 80 -29.85 11.15 -31.48
CA PRO A 80 -30.63 9.93 -31.58
C PRO A 80 -30.82 9.55 -33.05
N HIS A 81 -30.55 8.28 -33.37
CA HIS A 81 -30.82 7.76 -34.71
C HIS A 81 -32.34 7.80 -34.96
N PRO A 82 -32.79 8.28 -36.14
CA PRO A 82 -34.20 8.22 -36.49
C PRO A 82 -34.68 6.77 -36.49
N PRO A 83 -35.94 6.51 -36.08
CA PRO A 83 -36.49 5.16 -36.07
C PRO A 83 -36.47 4.58 -37.49
N SER A 84 -35.96 3.36 -37.62
CA SER A 84 -35.98 2.61 -38.88
C SER A 84 -37.42 2.44 -39.37
N PRO A 85 -37.69 2.56 -40.68
CA PRO A 85 -39.01 2.28 -41.22
C PRO A 85 -39.41 0.82 -40.93
N PRO A 86 -40.72 0.55 -40.71
CA PRO A 86 -41.20 -0.81 -40.53
C PRO A 86 -40.85 -1.66 -41.77
N PRO A 87 -40.57 -2.96 -41.60
CA PRO A 87 -40.30 -3.84 -42.72
C PRO A 87 -41.49 -3.87 -43.69
N PRO A 88 -41.25 -4.06 -45.00
CA PRO A 88 -42.33 -4.18 -45.98
C PRO A 88 -43.23 -5.37 -45.61
N PHE A 89 -44.55 -5.19 -45.80
CA PHE A 89 -45.50 -6.27 -45.59
C PHE A 89 -45.13 -7.50 -46.43
N PRO A 90 -45.27 -8.72 -45.88
CA PRO A 90 -45.05 -9.93 -46.66
C PRO A 90 -46.02 -9.97 -47.86
N PRO A 91 -45.61 -10.53 -49.00
CA PRO A 91 -46.46 -10.65 -50.17
C PRO A 91 -47.73 -11.43 -49.83
N ARG A 92 -48.86 -10.95 -50.32
CA ARG A 92 -50.17 -11.59 -50.12
C ARG A 92 -50.13 -13.01 -50.71
N PRO A 93 -50.52 -14.06 -49.97
CA PRO A 93 -50.56 -15.40 -50.52
C PRO A 93 -51.53 -15.46 -51.71
N PRO A 94 -51.24 -16.29 -52.73
CA PRO A 94 -52.11 -16.45 -53.87
C PRO A 94 -53.49 -16.97 -53.43
N PRO A 95 -54.57 -16.57 -54.12
CA PRO A 95 -55.91 -17.06 -53.79
C PRO A 95 -55.97 -18.58 -53.94
N ILE A 96 -56.33 -19.27 -52.86
CA ILE A 96 -56.57 -20.71 -52.86
C ILE A 96 -57.80 -20.96 -53.73
N ARG A 97 -57.62 -21.63 -54.87
CA ARG A 97 -58.73 -22.12 -55.68
C ARG A 97 -59.32 -23.34 -54.99
N CYS A 98 -60.52 -23.20 -54.43
CA CYS A 98 -61.29 -24.35 -53.95
C CYS A 98 -61.65 -25.25 -55.14
N PRO A 99 -61.46 -26.58 -55.05
CA PRO A 99 -61.99 -27.48 -56.07
C PRO A 99 -63.52 -27.42 -56.04
N SER A 100 -64.10 -27.07 -57.19
CA SER A 100 -65.54 -27.09 -57.42
C SER A 100 -66.06 -28.51 -57.25
N PHE A 101 -66.84 -28.75 -56.20
CA PHE A 101 -67.52 -30.00 -55.97
C PHE A 101 -68.72 -30.07 -56.94
N SER A 102 -68.58 -30.83 -58.03
CA SER A 102 -69.71 -31.15 -58.92
C SER A 102 -70.46 -32.36 -58.34
N PRO A 103 -71.76 -32.24 -58.02
CA PRO A 103 -72.56 -33.38 -57.58
C PRO A 103 -72.92 -34.28 -58.77
N ARG A 104 -72.76 -35.59 -58.60
CA ARG A 104 -73.38 -36.66 -59.41
C ARG A 104 -73.97 -37.70 -58.48
#